data_AF-A0A430UVP1-F1
#
_entry.id   AF-A0A430UVP1-F1
#
_cell.length_a   1.000
_cell.length_b   1.000
_cell.length_c   1.000
_cell.angle_alpha   90.00
_cell.angle_beta   90.00
_cell.angle_gamma   90.00
#
_symmetry.space_group_name_H-M   'P 1'
#
loop_
_entity.id
_entity.type
_entity.pdbx_description
1 polymer ?
#
loop_
_entity_poly.entity_id
_entity_poly.type
_entity_poly.pdbx_seq_one_letter_code
_entity_poly.pdbx_strand_id
1 'polypeptide(L)'
;MMRWGILVLTSLVLGVAWGQTCTVRYTAPNYPELPVGRPQIYLTVSPTALASPGSFTARAWTSSPSTTAWVRIRWTRSELALGNVEPWNPIYTLLSPNPVQGCPEVQVSTRSLSFRDNGFHNFTAEAFVYWKEWREDWSCKYRDSQGEEQTTTVTTSGGAPGSPYYACTLLRGYWVPLSGTVSTSSRGAAYLTWERELSYDQVLQEFAHRLVEDHKRAGASMLAYAYAKEIPEPVRGALAQVARGYFYECGLLGICSRADPAGEVKVLTDVPSILYGLLYTGRLCGGFITFCFGAQNSRGADIGPKVEIKTFLMVKGWRHDYLLLDRLIPRKYYDPSDRDYPGVPEEERRQVLEGCRTYKDTQEGRRCLALVETPTGLVPTLKTLLMIDPMFQRGRQYP
;
A
#
# COMPACT_ATOMS: atom_id res chain seq x y z
N MET A 1 -54.02 34.12 0.77
CA MET A 1 -53.59 32.72 0.54
C MET A 1 -52.12 32.61 0.83
N MET A 2 -51.77 31.74 1.77
CA MET A 2 -50.41 31.41 2.22
C MET A 2 -49.57 30.78 1.10
N ARG A 3 -48.28 31.10 1.07
CA ARG A 3 -47.25 30.05 1.18
C ARG A 3 -45.91 30.64 1.58
N TRP A 4 -45.40 30.10 2.68
CA TRP A 4 -44.09 30.34 3.25
C TRP A 4 -43.01 29.66 2.40
N GLY A 5 -41.90 30.36 2.16
CA GLY A 5 -40.66 29.78 1.65
C GLY A 5 -39.57 29.98 2.70
N ILE A 6 -39.41 29.00 3.57
CA ILE A 6 -38.38 28.96 4.62
C ILE A 6 -37.01 28.87 3.93
N LEU A 7 -36.22 29.94 4.06
CA LEU A 7 -34.79 29.96 3.78
C LEU A 7 -34.10 29.11 4.85
N VAL A 8 -33.74 27.88 4.51
CA VAL A 8 -32.90 27.02 5.35
C VAL A 8 -31.46 27.54 5.22
N LEU A 9 -31.08 28.43 6.15
CA LEU A 9 -29.67 28.64 6.50
C LEU A 9 -29.14 27.33 7.06
N THR A 10 -28.40 26.58 6.24
CA THR A 10 -27.60 25.45 6.72
C THR A 10 -26.37 26.02 7.42
N SER A 11 -26.47 26.06 8.75
CA SER A 11 -25.38 26.36 9.66
C SER A 11 -24.17 25.48 9.36
N LEU A 12 -23.06 26.10 8.95
CA LEU A 12 -21.73 25.53 9.03
C LEU A 12 -21.43 25.22 10.51
N VAL A 13 -21.73 24.01 10.95
CA VAL A 13 -21.18 23.49 12.21
C VAL A 13 -19.76 23.05 11.89
N LEU A 14 -18.82 23.97 12.10
CA LEU A 14 -17.41 23.65 12.31
C LEU A 14 -17.33 22.72 13.53
N GLY A 15 -17.33 21.42 13.27
CA GLY A 15 -17.09 20.39 14.28
C GLY A 15 -15.67 20.52 14.80
N VAL A 16 -15.50 21.26 15.90
CA VAL A 16 -14.30 21.20 16.72
C VAL A 16 -14.21 19.76 17.24
N ALA A 17 -13.22 19.00 16.77
CA ALA A 17 -13.00 17.63 17.19
C ALA A 17 -12.57 17.60 18.66
N TRP A 18 -13.54 17.53 19.58
CA TRP A 18 -13.28 17.22 20.98
C TRP A 18 -12.85 15.75 21.04
N GLY A 19 -11.53 15.50 21.20
CA GLY A 19 -11.01 14.15 21.33
C GLY A 19 -11.63 13.45 22.53
N GLN A 20 -12.21 12.27 22.34
CA GLN A 20 -12.73 11.45 23.43
C GLN A 20 -11.58 11.08 24.38
N THR A 21 -11.76 11.36 25.67
CA THR A 21 -10.81 10.98 26.72
C THR A 21 -11.51 10.11 27.76
N CYS A 22 -10.77 9.17 28.31
CA CYS A 22 -11.22 8.19 29.26
C CYS A 22 -10.89 8.70 30.67
N THR A 23 -11.81 8.51 31.60
CA THR A 23 -11.48 8.73 33.00
C THR A 23 -10.63 7.57 33.51
N VAL A 24 -9.37 7.85 33.84
CA VAL A 24 -8.50 6.91 34.53
C VAL A 24 -8.52 7.22 36.02
N ARG A 25 -8.78 6.20 36.84
CA ARG A 25 -8.76 6.31 38.31
C ARG A 25 -7.67 5.40 38.85
N TYR A 26 -6.86 5.93 39.76
CA TYR A 26 -5.86 5.18 40.50
C TYR A 26 -5.76 5.71 41.92
N THR A 27 -5.67 4.81 42.90
CA THR A 27 -5.78 5.17 44.32
C THR A 27 -4.51 4.77 45.08
N ALA A 28 -3.90 5.73 45.78
CA ALA A 28 -2.75 5.47 46.66
C ALA A 28 -3.15 4.57 47.84
N PRO A 29 -2.20 3.87 48.50
CA PRO A 29 -0.75 3.89 48.27
C PRO A 29 -0.22 2.81 47.28
N ASN A 30 -1.04 1.82 46.91
CA ASN A 30 -0.60 0.66 46.12
C ASN A 30 -1.10 0.65 44.66
N TYR A 31 -1.96 1.60 44.30
CA TYR A 31 -2.53 1.77 42.95
C TYR A 31 -3.01 0.43 42.36
N PRO A 32 -3.93 -0.27 43.04
CA PRO A 32 -4.37 -1.61 42.61
C PRO A 32 -4.92 -1.63 41.17
N GLU A 33 -5.39 -0.50 40.68
CA GLU A 33 -5.94 -0.33 39.33
C GLU A 33 -4.85 -0.26 38.24
N LEU A 34 -3.61 0.13 38.61
CA LEU A 34 -2.51 0.28 37.66
C LEU A 34 -1.78 -1.05 37.42
N PRO A 35 -1.52 -1.42 36.15
CA PRO A 35 -0.75 -2.61 35.82
C PRO A 35 0.72 -2.45 36.24
N VAL A 36 1.37 -3.58 36.55
CA VAL A 36 2.82 -3.63 36.77
C VAL A 36 3.52 -3.62 35.41
N GLY A 37 4.33 -2.60 35.18
CA GLY A 37 5.01 -2.40 33.90
C GLY A 37 4.14 -1.69 32.85
N ARG A 38 4.82 -1.13 31.86
CA ARG A 38 4.21 -0.23 30.87
C ARG A 38 3.29 -0.97 29.90
N PRO A 39 2.00 -0.56 29.76
CA PRO A 39 1.07 -1.12 28.78
C PRO A 39 1.56 -1.01 27.35
N GLN A 40 1.11 -1.93 26.51
CA GLN A 40 1.38 -1.93 25.07
C GLN A 40 0.18 -1.39 24.29
N ILE A 41 0.44 -0.91 23.08
CA ILE A 41 -0.57 -0.56 22.09
C ILE A 41 -0.45 -1.47 20.87
N TYR A 42 -1.59 -1.90 20.35
CA TYR A 42 -1.71 -2.71 19.16
C TYR A 42 -2.40 -1.90 18.05
N LEU A 43 -2.03 -2.17 16.81
CA LEU A 43 -2.62 -1.59 15.61
C LEU A 43 -2.77 -2.67 14.54
N THR A 44 -3.98 -2.80 14.01
CA THR A 44 -4.25 -3.62 12.83
C THR A 44 -4.80 -2.74 11.71
N VAL A 45 -4.30 -2.97 10.49
CA VAL A 45 -4.84 -2.40 9.25
C VAL A 45 -5.41 -3.56 8.43
N SER A 46 -6.70 -3.52 8.15
CA SER A 46 -7.41 -4.58 7.44
C SER A 46 -8.16 -4.03 6.21
N PRO A 47 -8.08 -4.70 5.05
CA PRO A 47 -7.16 -5.79 4.76
C PRO A 47 -5.70 -5.30 4.72
N THR A 48 -4.72 -6.20 4.88
CA THR A 48 -3.29 -5.83 4.74
C THR A 48 -2.93 -5.49 3.29
N ALA A 49 -3.69 -6.05 2.34
CA ALA A 49 -3.58 -5.84 0.91
C ALA A 49 -4.97 -5.63 0.30
N LEU A 50 -5.16 -4.54 -0.45
CA LEU A 50 -6.41 -4.20 -1.11
C LEU A 50 -6.23 -4.28 -2.64
N ALA A 51 -6.90 -5.25 -3.26
CA ALA A 51 -6.83 -5.52 -4.71
C ALA A 51 -8.12 -5.13 -5.46
N SER A 52 -9.16 -4.73 -4.73
CA SER A 52 -10.46 -4.32 -5.26
C SER A 52 -10.90 -3.01 -4.61
N PRO A 53 -11.64 -2.12 -5.32
CA PRO A 53 -12.08 -0.85 -4.75
C PRO A 53 -12.72 -1.03 -3.37
N GLY A 54 -12.32 -0.20 -2.42
CA GLY A 54 -12.69 -0.35 -1.02
C GLY A 54 -11.86 0.58 -0.13
N SER A 55 -11.89 0.36 1.18
CA SER A 55 -11.14 1.15 2.15
C SER A 55 -10.32 0.26 3.07
N PHE A 56 -9.31 0.84 3.71
CA PHE A 56 -8.67 0.22 4.85
C PHE A 56 -9.44 0.56 6.11
N THR A 57 -9.58 -0.40 7.02
CA THR A 57 -10.00 -0.19 8.39
C THR A 57 -8.79 -0.32 9.30
N ALA A 58 -8.42 0.77 9.97
CA ALA A 58 -7.40 0.79 10.99
C ALA A 58 -8.07 0.71 12.37
N ARG A 59 -7.61 -0.23 13.21
CA ARG A 59 -8.12 -0.45 14.57
C ARG A 59 -6.95 -0.48 15.55
N ALA A 60 -7.06 0.26 16.65
CA ALA A 60 -6.02 0.36 17.66
C ALA A 60 -6.60 0.25 19.07
N TRP A 61 -5.93 -0.53 19.92
CA TRP A 61 -6.34 -0.79 21.30
C TRP A 61 -5.11 -1.03 22.18
N THR A 62 -5.27 -0.96 23.50
CA THR A 62 -4.18 -1.18 24.46
C THR A 62 -4.32 -2.52 25.20
N SER A 63 -3.21 -2.99 25.76
CA SER A 63 -3.19 -4.17 26.65
C SER A 63 -3.86 -3.91 28.01
N SER A 64 -4.08 -2.64 28.38
CA SER A 64 -4.68 -2.23 29.66
C SER A 64 -5.70 -1.10 29.45
N PRO A 65 -6.92 -1.44 28.97
CA PRO A 65 -7.94 -0.46 28.61
C PRO A 65 -8.37 0.45 29.77
N SER A 66 -8.48 -0.10 30.99
CA SER A 66 -8.89 0.63 32.20
C SER A 66 -7.90 1.70 32.66
N THR A 67 -6.64 1.65 32.19
CA THR A 67 -5.58 2.60 32.55
C THR A 67 -5.08 3.41 31.36
N THR A 68 -5.88 3.47 30.30
CA THR A 68 -5.59 4.22 29.08
C THR A 68 -6.44 5.49 29.04
N ALA A 69 -5.79 6.66 28.93
CA ALA A 69 -6.48 7.95 28.88
C ALA A 69 -7.11 8.23 27.51
N TRP A 70 -6.47 7.78 26.45
CA TRP A 70 -6.95 7.88 25.07
C TRP A 70 -6.12 6.98 24.17
N VAL A 71 -6.71 6.60 23.04
CA VAL A 71 -6.03 5.95 21.91
C VAL A 71 -6.32 6.77 20.67
N ARG A 72 -5.31 7.00 19.83
CA ARG A 72 -5.48 7.69 18.55
C ARG A 72 -4.83 6.94 17.41
N ILE A 73 -5.45 6.98 16.24
CA ILE A 73 -4.87 6.54 14.98
C ILE A 73 -4.62 7.77 14.12
N ARG A 74 -3.43 7.82 13.53
CA ARG A 74 -3.10 8.78 12.47
C ARG A 74 -2.68 8.05 11.21
N TRP A 75 -3.17 8.53 10.08
CA TRP A 75 -2.52 8.28 8.80
C TRP A 75 -1.31 9.22 8.72
N THR A 76 -0.15 8.66 8.40
CA THR A 76 1.13 9.37 8.47
C THR A 76 1.69 9.71 7.10
N ARG A 77 1.54 8.81 6.11
CA ARG A 77 2.05 8.99 4.75
C ARG A 77 1.44 7.92 3.84
N SER A 78 1.27 8.26 2.56
CA SER A 78 1.10 7.29 1.48
C SER A 78 2.30 7.37 0.53
N GLU A 79 2.87 6.22 0.19
CA GLU A 79 3.96 6.07 -0.77
C GLU A 79 3.37 5.63 -2.10
N LEU A 80 2.92 6.61 -2.88
CA LEU A 80 2.29 6.40 -4.19
C LEU A 80 3.35 6.41 -5.30
N ALA A 81 2.94 5.98 -6.50
CA ALA A 81 3.81 5.93 -7.68
C ALA A 81 4.36 7.31 -8.06
N LEU A 82 3.51 8.33 -8.02
CA LEU A 82 3.89 9.70 -8.36
C LEU A 82 4.65 10.42 -7.23
N GLY A 83 4.69 9.85 -6.02
CA GLY A 83 5.40 10.44 -4.90
C GLY A 83 4.79 10.16 -3.53
N ASN A 84 5.41 10.74 -2.50
CA ASN A 84 4.87 10.69 -1.15
C ASN A 84 3.72 11.68 -1.01
N VAL A 85 2.63 11.21 -0.42
CA VAL A 85 1.51 12.04 -0.02
C VAL A 85 1.46 12.04 1.50
N GLU A 86 1.34 13.24 2.03
CA GLU A 86 1.37 13.49 3.46
C GLU A 86 0.01 14.01 3.94
N PRO A 87 -0.29 13.97 5.25
CA PRO A 87 -1.66 14.15 5.71
C PRO A 87 -2.23 15.56 5.60
N TRP A 88 -1.37 16.54 5.33
CA TRP A 88 -1.77 17.92 5.03
C TRP A 88 -2.23 18.11 3.58
N ASN A 89 -2.10 17.11 2.70
CA ASN A 89 -2.55 17.22 1.33
C ASN A 89 -4.07 17.04 1.25
N PRO A 90 -4.86 18.10 0.98
CA PRO A 90 -6.31 18.05 1.06
C PRO A 90 -6.93 17.15 -0.02
N ILE A 91 -6.24 16.99 -1.17
CA ILE A 91 -6.71 16.20 -2.32
C ILE A 91 -6.68 14.71 -2.00
N TYR A 92 -5.72 14.28 -1.17
CA TYR A 92 -5.47 12.87 -0.88
C TYR A 92 -5.75 12.48 0.57
N THR A 93 -6.48 13.32 1.31
CA THR A 93 -6.88 13.04 2.69
C THR A 93 -7.51 11.66 2.82
N LEU A 94 -6.83 10.73 3.50
CA LEU A 94 -7.34 9.36 3.71
C LEU A 94 -8.22 9.23 4.94
N LEU A 95 -7.87 9.94 6.01
CA LEU A 95 -8.63 10.02 7.26
C LEU A 95 -9.05 11.47 7.49
N SER A 96 -10.32 11.68 7.81
CA SER A 96 -10.84 12.98 8.20
C SER A 96 -11.83 12.81 9.36
N PRO A 97 -11.56 13.33 10.57
CA PRO A 97 -10.33 14.05 10.93
C PRO A 97 -9.08 13.13 10.94
N ASN A 98 -7.89 13.73 10.92
CA ASN A 98 -6.63 13.02 11.15
C ASN A 98 -5.79 13.81 12.16
N PRO A 99 -5.52 13.30 13.38
CA PRO A 99 -5.82 11.96 13.89
C PRO A 99 -7.30 11.73 14.23
N VAL A 100 -7.69 10.46 14.33
CA VAL A 100 -8.95 10.02 14.98
C VAL A 100 -8.63 9.48 16.35
N GLN A 101 -9.33 9.95 17.37
CA GLN A 101 -9.14 9.57 18.77
C GLN A 101 -10.37 8.86 19.32
N GLY A 102 -10.14 7.86 20.15
CA GLY A 102 -11.16 7.07 20.84
C GLY A 102 -10.64 6.54 22.17
N CYS A 103 -11.47 5.74 22.81
CA CYS A 103 -11.33 5.42 24.21
C CYS A 103 -12.08 4.14 24.60
N PRO A 104 -11.42 3.07 25.10
CA PRO A 104 -9.98 2.78 25.15
C PRO A 104 -9.47 2.13 23.85
N GLU A 105 -10.29 2.17 22.82
CA GLU A 105 -10.04 1.66 21.49
C GLU A 105 -10.53 2.71 20.49
N VAL A 106 -9.92 2.73 19.31
CA VAL A 106 -10.42 3.52 18.19
C VAL A 106 -10.36 2.67 16.92
N GLN A 107 -11.41 2.77 16.11
CA GLN A 107 -11.47 2.19 14.78
C GLN A 107 -11.89 3.27 13.79
N VAL A 108 -11.20 3.34 12.67
CA VAL A 108 -11.51 4.28 11.59
C VAL A 108 -11.27 3.62 10.24
N SER A 109 -12.16 3.88 9.29
CA SER A 109 -11.96 3.50 7.90
C SER A 109 -11.46 4.70 7.10
N THR A 110 -10.55 4.44 6.16
CA THR A 110 -10.19 5.44 5.16
C THR A 110 -11.40 5.75 4.28
N ARG A 111 -11.34 6.85 3.52
CA ARG A 111 -12.18 6.96 2.32
C ARG A 111 -11.97 5.76 1.40
N SER A 112 -12.91 5.54 0.49
CA SER A 112 -12.72 4.59 -0.60
C SER A 112 -11.49 4.98 -1.43
N LEU A 113 -10.68 3.97 -1.72
CA LEU A 113 -9.46 4.06 -2.50
C LEU A 113 -9.73 3.72 -3.95
N SER A 114 -8.98 4.34 -4.85
CA SER A 114 -8.97 4.03 -6.28
C SER A 114 -7.55 3.76 -6.78
N PHE A 115 -7.37 3.49 -8.08
CA PHE A 115 -6.03 3.28 -8.66
C PHE A 115 -5.04 4.44 -8.41
N ARG A 116 -5.53 5.64 -8.12
CA ARG A 116 -4.70 6.81 -7.76
C ARG A 116 -4.01 6.64 -6.41
N ASP A 117 -4.56 5.77 -5.56
CA ASP A 117 -4.05 5.48 -4.24
C ASP A 117 -3.11 4.25 -4.22
N ASN A 118 -2.81 3.64 -5.36
CA ASN A 118 -1.91 2.49 -5.42
C ASN A 118 -0.55 2.81 -4.77
N GLY A 119 -0.17 2.04 -3.76
CA GLY A 119 0.95 2.37 -2.89
C GLY A 119 0.89 1.71 -1.52
N PHE A 120 1.86 2.05 -0.67
CA PHE A 120 1.82 1.73 0.75
C PHE A 120 1.22 2.89 1.54
N HIS A 121 0.29 2.60 2.45
CA HIS A 121 -0.32 3.58 3.33
C HIS A 121 0.06 3.28 4.77
N ASN A 122 0.74 4.23 5.40
CA ASN A 122 1.31 4.08 6.73
C ASN A 122 0.40 4.69 7.80
N PHE A 123 0.10 3.91 8.82
CA PHE A 123 -0.70 4.30 9.97
C PHE A 123 0.14 4.17 11.23
N THR A 124 -0.08 5.07 12.18
CA THR A 124 0.52 5.00 13.52
C THR A 124 -0.60 5.10 14.53
N ALA A 125 -0.57 4.22 15.52
CA ALA A 125 -1.41 4.32 16.69
C ALA A 125 -0.59 4.79 17.88
N GLU A 126 -1.18 5.65 18.70
CA GLU A 126 -0.59 6.16 19.92
C GLU A 126 -1.63 6.07 21.05
N ALA A 127 -1.18 5.75 22.25
CA ALA A 127 -2.02 5.79 23.45
C ALA A 127 -1.27 6.43 24.60
N PHE A 128 -1.98 7.22 25.40
CA PHE A 128 -1.46 7.70 26.68
C PHE A 128 -1.94 6.77 27.79
N VAL A 129 -0.99 6.15 28.48
CA VAL A 129 -1.25 5.05 29.42
C VAL A 129 -0.66 5.34 30.78
N TYR A 130 -1.26 4.77 31.82
CA TYR A 130 -0.79 4.79 33.20
C TYR A 130 -0.41 3.39 33.66
N TRP A 131 0.66 3.30 34.44
CA TRP A 131 1.16 2.05 35.04
C TRP A 131 1.85 2.32 36.37
N LYS A 132 2.23 1.27 37.08
CA LYS A 132 3.03 1.38 38.30
C LYS A 132 4.32 0.58 38.19
N GLU A 133 5.34 1.09 38.85
CA GLU A 133 6.64 0.43 39.03
C GLU A 133 6.99 0.36 40.51
N TRP A 134 7.62 -0.75 40.90
CA TRP A 134 8.15 -0.90 42.25
C TRP A 134 9.47 -0.16 42.36
N ARG A 135 9.60 0.65 43.41
CA ARG A 135 10.82 1.38 43.74
C ARG A 135 11.24 1.08 45.15
N GLU A 136 12.54 0.95 45.35
CA GLU A 136 13.15 0.71 46.65
C GLU A 136 14.15 1.81 46.94
N ASP A 137 14.00 2.47 48.08
CA ASP A 137 14.96 3.44 48.58
C ASP A 137 15.94 2.74 49.52
N TRP A 138 17.23 2.88 49.24
CA TRP A 138 18.31 2.27 50.00
C TRP A 138 19.19 3.36 50.61
N SER A 139 19.55 3.23 51.89
CA SER A 139 20.62 4.00 52.50
C SER A 139 21.93 3.24 52.28
N CYS A 140 22.87 3.83 51.53
CA CYS A 140 24.12 3.21 51.12
C CYS A 140 25.32 4.09 51.44
N LYS A 141 26.48 3.46 51.62
CA LYS A 141 27.77 4.12 51.72
C LYS A 141 28.48 4.12 50.36
N TYR A 142 29.25 5.16 50.07
CA TYR A 142 30.15 5.22 48.92
C TYR A 142 31.39 6.06 49.27
N ARG A 143 32.46 5.92 48.48
CA ARG A 143 33.63 6.80 48.58
C ARG A 143 33.57 7.87 47.51
N ASP A 144 33.74 9.13 47.89
CA ASP A 144 33.79 10.24 46.95
C ASP A 144 35.15 10.32 46.21
N SER A 145 35.33 11.34 45.38
CA SER A 145 36.56 11.54 44.61
C SER A 145 37.81 11.81 45.47
N GLN A 146 37.64 12.09 46.76
CA GLN A 146 38.70 12.32 47.74
C GLN A 146 38.97 11.05 48.58
N GLY A 147 38.15 10.00 48.41
CA GLY A 147 38.25 8.74 49.14
C GLY A 147 37.49 8.72 50.47
N GLU A 148 36.75 9.78 50.79
CA GLU A 148 36.00 9.91 52.04
C GLU A 148 34.67 9.15 51.96
N GLU A 149 34.31 8.48 53.06
CA GLU A 149 33.08 7.69 53.14
C GLU A 149 31.87 8.61 53.38
N GLN A 150 30.94 8.57 52.43
CA GLN A 150 29.69 9.33 52.47
C GLN A 150 28.50 8.38 52.53
N THR A 151 27.41 8.83 53.15
CA THR A 151 26.12 8.12 53.13
C THR A 151 25.15 8.83 52.21
N THR A 152 24.45 8.09 51.36
CA THR A 152 23.46 8.64 50.44
C THR A 152 22.27 7.71 50.29
N THR A 153 21.13 8.26 49.86
CA THR A 153 19.95 7.49 49.51
C THR A 153 19.93 7.22 48.00
N VAL A 154 19.83 5.95 47.63
CA VAL A 154 19.77 5.50 46.23
C VAL A 154 18.44 4.80 45.98
N THR A 155 17.70 5.25 44.97
CA THR A 155 16.45 4.62 44.55
C THR A 155 16.71 3.65 43.40
N THR A 156 16.30 2.38 43.55
CA THR A 156 16.42 1.34 42.53
C THR A 156 15.06 0.82 42.07
N SER A 157 15.02 0.08 40.96
CA SER A 157 13.82 -0.62 40.45
C SER A 157 13.74 -2.09 40.92
N GLY A 158 14.21 -2.34 42.15
CA GLY A 158 14.28 -3.66 42.77
C GLY A 158 15.73 -4.13 42.97
N GLY A 159 16.04 -4.54 44.20
CA GLY A 159 17.36 -5.00 44.60
C GLY A 159 18.29 -3.88 45.07
N ALA A 160 19.31 -4.26 45.85
CA ALA A 160 20.31 -3.32 46.36
C ALA A 160 21.15 -2.74 45.21
N PRO A 161 21.53 -1.45 45.26
CA PRO A 161 22.37 -0.85 44.23
C PRO A 161 23.78 -1.47 44.23
N GLY A 162 24.37 -1.59 43.03
CA GLY A 162 25.74 -2.07 42.86
C GLY A 162 26.80 -0.97 43.04
N SER A 163 28.06 -1.33 42.76
CA SER A 163 29.20 -0.40 42.79
C SER A 163 28.88 0.92 42.05
N PRO A 164 29.24 2.09 42.61
CA PRO A 164 30.18 2.32 43.72
C PRO A 164 29.56 2.22 45.13
N TYR A 165 28.30 1.84 45.26
CA TYR A 165 27.59 1.78 46.54
C TYR A 165 27.84 0.45 47.26
N TYR A 166 27.98 0.49 48.58
CA TYR A 166 28.15 -0.67 49.45
C TYR A 166 27.48 -0.47 50.82
N ALA A 167 27.41 -1.54 51.62
CA ALA A 167 26.77 -1.55 52.94
C ALA A 167 25.35 -0.94 52.94
N CYS A 168 24.55 -1.33 51.95
CA CYS A 168 23.22 -0.80 51.73
C CYS A 168 22.16 -1.41 52.65
N THR A 169 21.30 -0.58 53.25
CA THR A 169 20.12 -0.98 54.03
C THR A 169 18.85 -0.51 53.34
N LEU A 170 17.88 -1.40 53.14
CA LEU A 170 16.58 -1.04 52.57
C LEU A 170 15.81 -0.14 53.56
N LEU A 171 15.42 1.04 53.10
CA LEU A 171 14.62 1.98 53.89
C LEU A 171 13.13 1.73 53.70
N ARG A 172 12.69 1.63 52.44
CA ARG A 172 11.29 1.37 52.08
C ARG A 172 11.18 0.85 50.65
N GLY A 173 10.14 0.07 50.40
CA GLY A 173 9.66 -0.25 49.07
C GLY A 173 8.27 0.35 48.85
N TYR A 174 8.03 0.95 47.69
CA TYR A 174 6.76 1.59 47.37
C TYR A 174 6.45 1.54 45.87
N TRP A 175 5.16 1.59 45.54
CA TRP A 175 4.70 1.72 44.16
C TRP A 175 4.71 3.18 43.74
N VAL A 176 5.25 3.45 42.54
CA VAL A 176 5.21 4.77 41.92
C VAL A 176 4.31 4.70 40.69
N PRO A 177 3.27 5.56 40.60
CA PRO A 177 2.47 5.69 39.39
C PRO A 177 3.26 6.45 38.33
N LEU A 178 3.26 5.94 37.11
CA LEU A 178 3.93 6.52 35.95
C LEU A 178 2.92 6.69 34.82
N SER A 179 3.24 7.58 33.88
CA SER A 179 2.43 7.82 32.69
C SER A 179 3.30 8.14 31.48
N GLY A 180 2.76 7.93 30.29
CA GLY A 180 3.47 8.23 29.06
C GLY A 180 2.78 7.71 27.80
N THR A 181 3.28 8.15 26.65
CA THR A 181 2.72 7.78 25.34
C THR A 181 3.42 6.55 24.78
N VAL A 182 2.68 5.50 24.47
CA VAL A 182 3.17 4.34 23.70
C VAL A 182 2.70 4.44 22.27
N SER A 183 3.49 3.94 21.33
CA SER A 183 3.19 4.01 19.90
C SER A 183 3.53 2.71 19.18
N THR A 184 2.80 2.46 18.10
CA THR A 184 3.06 1.35 17.18
C THR A 184 2.65 1.76 15.76
N SER A 185 3.25 1.17 14.74
CA SER A 185 2.97 1.48 13.35
C SER A 185 2.60 0.23 12.56
N SER A 186 1.80 0.43 11.53
CA SER A 186 1.39 -0.61 10.60
C SER A 186 1.10 0.02 9.25
N ARG A 187 1.04 -0.80 8.20
CA ARG A 187 0.78 -0.33 6.84
C ARG A 187 -0.15 -1.26 6.09
N GLY A 188 -0.94 -0.69 5.19
CA GLY A 188 -1.71 -1.41 4.19
C GLY A 188 -1.14 -1.16 2.80
N ALA A 189 -1.26 -2.13 1.91
CA ALA A 189 -0.87 -1.99 0.50
C ALA A 189 -2.10 -1.95 -0.41
N ALA A 190 -2.20 -0.95 -1.28
CA ALA A 190 -3.21 -0.86 -2.31
C ALA A 190 -2.61 -1.14 -3.69
N TYR A 191 -3.24 -2.03 -4.47
CA TYR A 191 -2.91 -2.30 -5.88
C TYR A 191 -4.21 -2.55 -6.66
N LEU A 192 -4.99 -1.49 -6.77
CA LEU A 192 -6.30 -1.47 -7.39
C LEU A 192 -6.19 -1.43 -8.92
N THR A 193 -7.12 -2.13 -9.58
CA THR A 193 -7.23 -2.14 -11.03
C THR A 193 -7.55 -0.76 -11.59
N TRP A 194 -6.95 -0.42 -12.72
CA TRP A 194 -7.24 0.79 -13.47
C TRP A 194 -8.47 0.61 -14.37
N GLU A 195 -8.92 -0.64 -14.53
CA GLU A 195 -10.03 -1.00 -15.40
C GLU A 195 -11.34 -0.33 -14.97
N ARG A 196 -12.16 0.07 -15.95
CA ARG A 196 -13.46 0.76 -15.78
C ARG A 196 -13.38 2.20 -15.26
N GLU A 197 -12.29 2.62 -14.63
CA GLU A 197 -12.10 4.01 -14.20
C GLU A 197 -11.55 4.90 -15.31
N LEU A 198 -10.76 4.34 -16.22
CA LEU A 198 -10.14 5.04 -17.34
C LEU A 198 -10.48 4.34 -18.67
N SER A 199 -10.62 5.14 -19.74
CA SER A 199 -10.67 4.61 -21.10
C SER A 199 -9.33 4.01 -21.53
N TYR A 200 -9.30 3.20 -22.58
CA TYR A 200 -8.08 2.56 -23.09
C TYR A 200 -6.94 3.57 -23.31
N ASP A 201 -7.20 4.67 -24.01
CA ASP A 201 -6.18 5.69 -24.31
C ASP A 201 -5.76 6.44 -23.04
N GLN A 202 -6.68 6.67 -22.09
CA GLN A 202 -6.37 7.30 -20.80
C GLN A 202 -5.49 6.42 -19.92
N VAL A 203 -5.72 5.09 -19.90
CA VAL A 203 -4.85 4.16 -19.17
C VAL A 203 -3.42 4.21 -19.72
N LEU A 204 -3.26 4.14 -21.05
CA LEU A 204 -1.93 4.21 -21.66
C LEU A 204 -1.23 5.54 -21.40
N GLN A 205 -1.97 6.65 -21.43
CA GLN A 205 -1.44 7.98 -21.11
C GLN A 205 -0.98 8.09 -19.66
N GLU A 206 -1.82 7.68 -18.70
CA GLU A 206 -1.49 7.71 -17.28
C GLU A 206 -0.33 6.76 -16.96
N PHE A 207 -0.29 5.59 -17.61
CA PHE A 207 0.79 4.63 -17.43
C PHE A 207 2.12 5.16 -17.96
N ALA A 208 2.13 5.74 -19.16
CA ALA A 208 3.33 6.36 -19.72
C ALA A 208 3.83 7.52 -18.83
N HIS A 209 2.92 8.32 -18.27
CA HIS A 209 3.28 9.37 -17.31
C HIS A 209 3.93 8.78 -16.05
N ARG A 210 3.31 7.78 -15.41
CA ARG A 210 3.86 7.14 -14.20
C ARG A 210 5.20 6.48 -14.45
N LEU A 211 5.38 5.83 -15.60
CA LEU A 211 6.64 5.21 -15.99
C LEU A 211 7.78 6.24 -16.02
N VAL A 212 7.54 7.40 -16.63
CA VAL A 212 8.52 8.50 -16.70
C VAL A 212 8.77 9.11 -15.31
N GLU A 213 7.73 9.32 -14.50
CA GLU A 213 7.90 9.89 -13.15
C GLU A 213 8.67 8.96 -12.21
N ASP A 214 8.39 7.66 -12.23
CA ASP A 214 9.12 6.69 -11.41
C ASP A 214 10.58 6.54 -11.91
N HIS A 215 10.79 6.60 -13.23
CA HIS A 215 12.15 6.59 -13.81
C HIS A 215 13.02 7.76 -13.36
N LYS A 216 12.46 8.97 -13.18
CA LYS A 216 13.23 10.11 -12.63
C LYS A 216 13.91 9.78 -11.30
N ARG A 217 13.34 8.85 -10.52
CA ARG A 217 13.90 8.42 -9.23
C ARG A 217 14.69 7.12 -9.33
N ALA A 218 14.24 6.19 -10.18
CA ALA A 218 14.89 4.89 -10.36
C ALA A 218 16.21 5.01 -11.13
N GLY A 219 16.25 5.83 -12.18
CA GLY A 219 17.35 5.90 -13.15
C GLY A 219 17.78 4.51 -13.62
N ALA A 220 19.08 4.22 -13.52
CA ALA A 220 19.67 2.94 -13.90
C ALA A 220 19.17 1.72 -13.10
N SER A 221 18.42 1.89 -12.01
CA SER A 221 17.81 0.76 -11.28
C SER A 221 16.53 0.23 -11.94
N MET A 222 15.94 0.97 -12.88
CA MET A 222 14.74 0.53 -13.59
C MET A 222 15.07 -0.56 -14.61
N LEU A 223 14.23 -1.60 -14.64
CA LEU A 223 14.32 -2.70 -15.61
C LEU A 223 12.99 -2.87 -16.33
N ALA A 224 12.99 -2.85 -17.66
CA ALA A 224 11.80 -3.05 -18.48
C ALA A 224 11.98 -4.22 -19.46
N TYR A 225 11.02 -5.13 -19.46
CA TYR A 225 10.98 -6.29 -20.33
C TYR A 225 9.66 -6.27 -21.09
N ALA A 226 9.73 -6.04 -22.40
CA ALA A 226 8.59 -6.05 -23.29
C ALA A 226 8.66 -7.28 -24.21
N TYR A 227 7.59 -8.04 -24.25
CA TYR A 227 7.23 -8.85 -25.39
C TYR A 227 6.19 -8.09 -26.20
N ALA A 228 6.51 -7.71 -27.44
CA ALA A 228 5.58 -6.91 -28.21
C ALA A 228 5.74 -7.13 -29.70
N LYS A 229 4.64 -7.54 -30.34
CA LYS A 229 4.44 -7.35 -31.77
C LYS A 229 4.23 -5.86 -32.08
N GLU A 230 3.57 -5.14 -31.17
CA GLU A 230 3.35 -3.70 -31.25
C GLU A 230 3.18 -3.09 -29.85
N ILE A 231 4.07 -2.18 -29.45
CA ILE A 231 3.91 -1.36 -28.24
C ILE A 231 3.07 -0.12 -28.59
N PRO A 232 1.93 0.11 -27.92
CA PRO A 232 1.08 1.26 -28.22
C PRO A 232 1.72 2.58 -27.76
N GLU A 233 1.41 3.67 -28.46
CA GLU A 233 1.69 5.02 -27.95
C GLU A 233 0.68 5.40 -26.87
N PRO A 234 1.05 6.23 -25.87
CA PRO A 234 2.36 6.87 -25.66
C PRO A 234 3.43 6.01 -24.94
N VAL A 235 3.12 4.75 -24.61
CA VAL A 235 4.00 3.87 -23.83
C VAL A 235 5.32 3.61 -24.55
N ARG A 236 5.28 3.43 -25.88
CA ARG A 236 6.48 3.28 -26.70
C ARG A 236 7.38 4.51 -26.60
N GLY A 237 6.84 5.73 -26.74
CA GLY A 237 7.58 6.96 -26.55
C GLY A 237 8.22 7.07 -25.16
N ALA A 238 7.48 6.74 -24.11
CA ALA A 238 7.99 6.75 -22.74
C ALA A 238 9.13 5.73 -22.54
N LEU A 239 9.01 4.51 -23.06
CA LEU A 239 10.08 3.51 -23.00
C LEU A 239 11.33 3.95 -23.78
N ALA A 240 11.17 4.56 -24.95
CA ALA A 240 12.28 5.09 -25.73
C ALA A 240 13.00 6.24 -25.00
N GLN A 241 12.23 7.08 -24.30
CA GLN A 241 12.76 8.15 -23.46
C GLN A 241 13.53 7.58 -22.25
N VAL A 242 12.96 6.60 -21.55
CA VAL A 242 13.59 5.89 -20.42
C VAL A 242 14.88 5.18 -20.85
N ALA A 243 14.88 4.52 -22.01
CA ALA A 243 16.05 3.80 -22.53
C ALA A 243 17.22 4.73 -22.92
N ARG A 244 16.95 5.99 -23.27
CA ARG A 244 17.97 6.96 -23.69
C ARG A 244 18.43 7.87 -22.55
N GLY A 245 17.70 7.92 -21.45
CA GLY A 245 17.82 8.98 -20.45
C GLY A 245 17.34 10.34 -21.00
N TYR A 246 17.08 11.29 -20.11
CA TYR A 246 16.57 12.62 -20.49
C TYR A 246 16.80 13.64 -19.38
N PHE A 247 16.70 14.92 -19.73
CA PHE A 247 16.71 16.03 -18.78
C PHE A 247 15.28 16.41 -18.35
N TYR A 248 15.10 16.80 -17.09
CA TYR A 248 13.82 17.18 -16.52
C TYR A 248 13.99 18.29 -15.48
N GLU A 249 12.89 18.97 -15.11
CA GLU A 249 12.86 20.04 -14.10
C GLU A 249 13.95 21.11 -14.34
N CYS A 250 13.99 21.65 -15.54
CA CYS A 250 14.91 22.73 -15.89
C CYS A 250 14.50 24.02 -15.16
N GLY A 251 15.40 24.55 -14.33
CA GLY A 251 15.22 25.84 -13.67
C GLY A 251 15.33 27.01 -14.63
N LEU A 252 15.05 28.22 -14.13
CA LEU A 252 15.10 29.47 -14.92
C LEU A 252 16.49 29.77 -15.49
N LEU A 253 17.55 29.20 -14.89
CA LEU A 253 18.94 29.30 -15.32
C LEU A 253 19.35 28.22 -16.35
N GLY A 254 18.42 27.40 -16.83
CA GLY A 254 18.69 26.33 -17.79
C GLY A 254 19.40 25.10 -17.21
N ILE A 255 19.63 25.07 -15.89
CA ILE A 255 20.16 23.90 -15.18
C ILE A 255 19.01 22.90 -15.00
N CYS A 256 19.18 21.71 -15.56
CA CYS A 256 18.19 20.64 -15.49
C CYS A 256 18.72 19.47 -14.67
N SER A 257 17.81 18.79 -13.98
CA SER A 257 18.08 17.45 -13.46
C SER A 257 18.19 16.47 -14.64
N ARG A 258 19.00 15.43 -14.49
CA ARG A 258 19.18 14.37 -15.50
C ARG A 258 18.72 13.04 -14.93
N ALA A 259 17.85 12.36 -15.66
CA ALA A 259 17.55 10.96 -15.43
C ALA A 259 18.50 10.14 -16.31
N ASP A 260 19.35 9.35 -15.68
CA ASP A 260 20.22 8.41 -16.40
C ASP A 260 19.38 7.33 -17.10
N PRO A 261 19.87 6.75 -18.20
CA PRO A 261 19.18 5.65 -18.86
C PRO A 261 18.85 4.50 -17.90
N ALA A 262 17.72 3.83 -18.12
CA ALA A 262 17.38 2.61 -17.38
C ALA A 262 18.46 1.54 -17.53
N GLY A 263 18.64 0.72 -16.49
CA GLY A 263 19.68 -0.31 -16.46
C GLY A 263 19.47 -1.39 -17.52
N GLU A 264 18.21 -1.70 -17.82
CA GLU A 264 17.88 -2.67 -18.85
C GLU A 264 16.52 -2.37 -19.49
N VAL A 265 16.49 -2.31 -20.81
CA VAL A 265 15.26 -2.32 -21.61
C VAL A 265 15.40 -3.38 -22.69
N LYS A 266 14.67 -4.48 -22.55
CA LYS A 266 14.64 -5.58 -23.53
C LYS A 266 13.30 -5.63 -24.23
N VAL A 267 13.30 -5.46 -25.54
CA VAL A 267 12.12 -5.63 -26.39
C VAL A 267 12.33 -6.87 -27.25
N LEU A 268 11.55 -7.91 -26.99
CA LEU A 268 11.56 -9.15 -27.75
C LEU A 268 10.49 -9.04 -28.84
N THR A 269 10.93 -8.78 -30.08
CA THR A 269 10.06 -8.68 -31.27
C THR A 269 9.80 -10.05 -31.90
N ASP A 270 10.74 -10.99 -31.76
CA ASP A 270 10.63 -12.37 -32.22
C ASP A 270 10.78 -13.32 -31.04
N VAL A 271 9.76 -14.14 -30.78
CA VAL A 271 9.74 -15.03 -29.62
C VAL A 271 10.46 -16.33 -29.96
N PRO A 272 11.52 -16.72 -29.23
CA PRO A 272 11.96 -18.11 -29.23
C PRO A 272 10.81 -18.96 -28.71
N SER A 273 10.44 -20.05 -29.40
CA SER A 273 9.33 -20.97 -29.09
C SER A 273 9.17 -21.37 -27.60
N ILE A 274 10.24 -21.27 -26.82
CA ILE A 274 10.26 -21.39 -25.36
C ILE A 274 9.37 -20.36 -24.65
N LEU A 275 9.37 -19.06 -25.00
CA LEU A 275 8.56 -18.03 -24.34
C LEU A 275 7.06 -18.18 -24.63
N TYR A 276 6.72 -18.67 -25.82
CA TYR A 276 5.38 -19.17 -26.12
C TYR A 276 5.02 -20.31 -25.16
N GLY A 277 5.87 -21.33 -25.01
CA GLY A 277 5.65 -22.38 -24.02
C GLY A 277 5.51 -21.88 -22.56
N LEU A 278 6.27 -20.86 -22.15
CA LEU A 278 6.29 -20.30 -20.79
C LEU A 278 5.01 -19.48 -20.46
N LEU A 279 4.50 -18.70 -21.42
CA LEU A 279 3.20 -18.01 -21.32
C LEU A 279 2.02 -19.00 -21.35
N TYR A 280 2.11 -20.06 -22.15
CA TYR A 280 1.07 -21.08 -22.29
C TYR A 280 1.03 -22.08 -21.11
N THR A 281 2.15 -22.31 -20.43
CA THR A 281 2.22 -23.26 -19.29
C THR A 281 2.15 -22.57 -17.93
N GLY A 282 2.15 -21.23 -17.88
CA GLY A 282 2.18 -20.48 -16.62
C GLY A 282 3.47 -20.70 -15.81
N ARG A 283 4.57 -21.07 -16.47
CA ARG A 283 5.88 -21.27 -15.84
C ARG A 283 6.84 -20.20 -16.37
N LEU A 284 7.17 -19.14 -15.61
CA LEU A 284 8.34 -18.29 -15.90
C LEU A 284 9.53 -18.72 -15.02
N CYS A 285 10.09 -19.90 -15.28
CA CYS A 285 11.31 -20.33 -14.60
C CYS A 285 12.49 -20.32 -15.57
N GLY A 286 13.45 -19.40 -15.38
CA GLY A 286 14.80 -19.52 -15.97
C GLY A 286 15.27 -18.32 -16.81
N GLY A 287 16.54 -17.95 -16.59
CA GLY A 287 17.27 -16.89 -17.31
C GLY A 287 17.16 -15.53 -16.62
N PHE A 288 18.01 -15.25 -15.61
CA PHE A 288 18.10 -14.00 -14.83
C PHE A 288 16.80 -13.45 -14.17
N ILE A 289 15.66 -14.09 -14.40
CA ILE A 289 14.34 -13.77 -13.84
C ILE A 289 13.91 -14.93 -12.95
N THR A 290 13.90 -14.70 -11.64
CA THR A 290 13.63 -15.74 -10.61
C THR A 290 12.19 -15.62 -10.09
N PHE A 291 11.20 -16.19 -10.78
CA PHE A 291 9.83 -16.34 -10.25
C PHE A 291 9.30 -17.75 -10.51
N CYS A 292 9.35 -18.63 -9.51
CA CYS A 292 8.94 -20.03 -9.67
C CYS A 292 7.45 -20.24 -9.36
N PHE A 293 6.71 -20.87 -10.29
CA PHE A 293 5.29 -21.19 -10.15
C PHE A 293 5.10 -22.60 -9.58
N GLY A 294 4.20 -22.74 -8.61
CA GLY A 294 3.77 -24.04 -8.07
C GLY A 294 2.91 -24.79 -9.09
N ALA A 295 3.27 -26.05 -9.34
CA ALA A 295 2.53 -26.92 -10.24
C ALA A 295 1.16 -27.26 -9.66
N GLN A 296 0.09 -26.62 -10.15
CA GLN A 296 -1.26 -27.17 -10.12
C GLN A 296 -2.12 -26.48 -11.19
N ASN A 297 -2.60 -27.28 -12.14
CA ASN A 297 -3.53 -26.95 -13.24
C ASN A 297 -2.94 -26.35 -14.53
N SER A 298 -1.74 -26.78 -14.95
CA SER A 298 -1.35 -26.69 -16.36
C SER A 298 -2.04 -27.79 -17.20
N ARG A 299 -3.37 -27.72 -17.31
CA ARG A 299 -4.09 -28.25 -18.48
C ARG A 299 -4.40 -27.04 -19.36
N GLY A 300 -3.35 -26.48 -19.96
CA GLY A 300 -3.39 -25.38 -20.92
C GLY A 300 -3.94 -25.82 -22.28
N ALA A 301 -5.08 -26.51 -22.29
CA ALA A 301 -5.72 -27.01 -23.51
C ALA A 301 -6.86 -26.11 -24.02
N ASP A 302 -7.20 -25.00 -23.33
CA ASP A 302 -8.30 -24.12 -23.74
C ASP A 302 -8.01 -22.61 -23.58
N ILE A 303 -6.74 -22.20 -23.73
CA ILE A 303 -6.43 -20.79 -24.08
C ILE A 303 -6.69 -20.68 -25.59
N GLY A 304 -7.98 -20.60 -25.97
CA GLY A 304 -8.40 -20.74 -27.36
C GLY A 304 -7.78 -19.70 -28.32
N PRO A 305 -7.80 -19.95 -29.64
CA PRO A 305 -7.23 -19.12 -30.71
C PRO A 305 -7.92 -17.75 -30.94
N LYS A 306 -8.67 -17.23 -29.95
CA LYS A 306 -9.61 -16.10 -30.11
C LYS A 306 -9.06 -14.74 -29.68
N VAL A 307 -7.87 -14.71 -29.07
CA VAL A 307 -7.16 -13.47 -28.71
C VAL A 307 -5.70 -13.52 -29.12
N GLU A 308 -5.19 -12.42 -29.67
CA GLU A 308 -3.79 -12.23 -30.03
C GLU A 308 -3.15 -11.29 -29.00
N ILE A 309 -2.09 -11.72 -28.30
CA ILE A 309 -1.32 -10.82 -27.42
C ILE A 309 -0.49 -9.89 -28.31
N LYS A 310 -0.80 -8.59 -28.27
CA LYS A 310 -0.07 -7.57 -29.02
C LYS A 310 1.12 -7.04 -28.23
N THR A 311 0.93 -6.82 -26.93
CA THR A 311 1.98 -6.42 -25.99
C THR A 311 1.79 -7.07 -24.63
N PHE A 312 2.89 -7.53 -24.06
CA PHE A 312 3.07 -7.83 -22.65
C PHE A 312 4.31 -7.07 -22.18
N LEU A 313 4.16 -6.15 -21.24
CA LEU A 313 5.25 -5.34 -20.73
C LEU A 313 5.31 -5.48 -19.21
N MET A 314 6.47 -5.86 -18.70
CA MET A 314 6.80 -5.86 -17.29
C MET A 314 7.84 -4.78 -17.03
N VAL A 315 7.56 -3.88 -16.08
CA VAL A 315 8.52 -2.88 -15.62
C VAL A 315 8.72 -3.06 -14.13
N LYS A 316 9.97 -3.22 -13.73
CA LYS A 316 10.40 -3.11 -12.33
C LYS A 316 10.88 -1.69 -12.09
N GLY A 317 10.06 -0.94 -11.39
CA GLY A 317 10.32 0.44 -11.03
C GLY A 317 11.06 0.56 -9.70
N TRP A 318 11.10 1.79 -9.17
CA TRP A 318 11.67 2.07 -7.85
C TRP A 318 10.66 1.82 -6.74
N ARG A 319 9.44 2.36 -6.88
CA ARG A 319 8.37 2.23 -5.89
C ARG A 319 7.30 1.25 -6.29
N HIS A 320 7.09 1.09 -7.59
CA HIS A 320 6.02 0.30 -8.15
C HIS A 320 6.53 -0.57 -9.28
N ASP A 321 6.05 -1.81 -9.30
CA ASP A 321 6.19 -2.71 -10.42
C ASP A 321 4.90 -2.64 -11.25
N TYR A 322 5.07 -2.65 -12.57
CA TYR A 322 3.98 -2.54 -13.52
C TYR A 322 3.94 -3.75 -14.43
N LEU A 323 2.71 -4.19 -14.74
CA LEU A 323 2.48 -5.19 -15.77
C LEU A 323 1.33 -4.76 -16.66
N LEU A 324 1.64 -4.52 -17.93
CA LEU A 324 0.70 -4.16 -18.98
C LEU A 324 0.49 -5.36 -19.90
N LEU A 325 -0.77 -5.68 -20.16
CA LEU A 325 -1.18 -6.69 -21.13
C LEU A 325 -2.20 -6.09 -22.08
N ASP A 326 -1.83 -6.06 -23.37
CA ASP A 326 -2.63 -5.55 -24.47
C ASP A 326 -2.89 -6.68 -25.46
N ARG A 327 -4.17 -6.97 -25.66
CA ARG A 327 -4.67 -8.13 -26.40
C ARG A 327 -5.65 -7.66 -27.45
N LEU A 328 -5.58 -8.22 -28.65
CA LEU A 328 -6.59 -8.04 -29.68
C LEU A 328 -7.54 -9.23 -29.68
N ILE A 329 -8.84 -8.98 -29.70
CA ILE A 329 -9.86 -9.91 -30.16
C ILE A 329 -10.06 -9.62 -31.65
N PRO A 330 -9.57 -10.49 -32.56
CA PRO A 330 -9.64 -10.24 -33.99
C PRO A 330 -11.08 -10.11 -34.50
N ARG A 331 -11.27 -9.28 -35.53
CA ARG A 331 -12.58 -9.01 -36.14
C ARG A 331 -13.29 -10.27 -36.63
N LYS A 332 -12.52 -11.26 -37.12
CA LYS A 332 -13.03 -12.58 -37.51
C LYS A 332 -13.74 -13.35 -36.39
N TYR A 333 -13.52 -12.98 -35.13
CA TYR A 333 -14.17 -13.57 -33.95
C TYR A 333 -15.15 -12.61 -33.28
N TYR A 334 -15.08 -11.32 -33.59
CA TYR A 334 -15.98 -10.32 -33.02
C TYR A 334 -15.92 -9.06 -33.88
N ASP A 335 -17.03 -8.69 -34.52
CA ASP A 335 -17.15 -7.42 -35.21
C ASP A 335 -17.83 -6.38 -34.32
N PRO A 336 -17.12 -5.32 -33.86
CA PRO A 336 -17.73 -4.26 -33.08
C PRO A 336 -18.84 -3.48 -33.81
N SER A 337 -18.86 -3.54 -35.15
CA SER A 337 -19.85 -2.88 -35.99
C SER A 337 -21.10 -3.72 -36.25
N ASP A 338 -21.11 -5.00 -35.85
CA ASP A 338 -22.24 -5.91 -36.05
C ASP A 338 -22.65 -6.61 -34.73
N ARG A 339 -23.80 -6.20 -34.20
CA ARG A 339 -24.34 -6.74 -32.93
C ARG A 339 -24.78 -8.20 -33.05
N ASP A 340 -25.07 -8.68 -34.25
CA ASP A 340 -25.53 -10.05 -34.50
C ASP A 340 -24.46 -10.87 -35.22
N TYR A 341 -23.18 -10.45 -35.12
CA TYR A 341 -22.05 -11.07 -35.80
C TYR A 341 -22.10 -12.60 -35.71
N PRO A 342 -22.42 -13.30 -36.82
CA PRO A 342 -22.75 -14.72 -36.78
C PRO A 342 -21.50 -15.61 -36.68
N GLY A 343 -20.31 -15.02 -36.75
CA GLY A 343 -19.04 -15.73 -36.76
C GLY A 343 -18.68 -16.41 -35.43
N VAL A 344 -19.33 -16.06 -34.31
CA VAL A 344 -19.08 -16.64 -32.99
C VAL A 344 -20.39 -16.80 -32.20
N PRO A 345 -20.64 -17.95 -31.55
CA PRO A 345 -21.78 -18.16 -30.66
C PRO A 345 -21.93 -17.05 -29.60
N GLU A 346 -23.17 -16.64 -29.33
CA GLU A 346 -23.47 -15.49 -28.46
C GLU A 346 -22.88 -15.64 -27.04
N GLU A 347 -22.86 -16.84 -26.49
CA GLU A 347 -22.30 -17.13 -25.17
C GLU A 347 -20.78 -16.91 -25.11
N GLU A 348 -20.05 -17.37 -26.13
CA GLU A 348 -18.61 -17.19 -26.22
C GLU A 348 -18.25 -15.72 -26.47
N ARG A 349 -19.03 -15.05 -27.32
CA ARG A 349 -18.91 -13.61 -27.56
C ARG A 349 -19.11 -12.85 -26.26
N ARG A 350 -20.16 -13.15 -25.49
CA ARG A 350 -20.43 -12.50 -24.20
C ARG A 350 -19.29 -12.73 -23.21
N GLN A 351 -18.76 -13.95 -23.12
CA GLN A 351 -17.65 -14.29 -22.22
C GLN A 351 -16.37 -13.48 -22.53
N VAL A 352 -16.01 -13.37 -23.81
CA VAL A 352 -14.82 -12.63 -24.25
C VAL A 352 -14.98 -11.12 -24.01
N LEU A 353 -16.17 -10.57 -24.25
CA LEU A 353 -16.44 -9.14 -24.07
C LEU A 353 -16.57 -8.73 -22.60
N GLU A 354 -17.14 -9.58 -21.74
CA GLU A 354 -17.28 -9.29 -20.30
C GLU A 354 -15.93 -9.22 -19.57
N GLY A 355 -14.92 -9.96 -20.05
CA GLY A 355 -13.56 -9.89 -19.51
C GLY A 355 -12.74 -8.72 -20.08
N CYS A 356 -13.19 -8.10 -21.16
CA CYS A 356 -12.53 -6.97 -21.82
C CYS A 356 -13.11 -5.63 -21.31
N ARG A 357 -12.76 -5.24 -20.08
CA ARG A 357 -13.39 -4.10 -19.38
C ARG A 357 -12.91 -2.74 -19.85
N THR A 358 -11.61 -2.58 -20.07
CA THR A 358 -11.02 -1.39 -20.67
C THR A 358 -10.57 -1.73 -22.08
N TYR A 359 -11.22 -1.12 -23.08
CA TYR A 359 -11.07 -1.54 -24.47
C TYR A 359 -11.14 -0.39 -25.46
N LYS A 360 -10.67 -0.66 -26.67
CA LYS A 360 -10.78 0.21 -27.84
C LYS A 360 -11.07 -0.64 -29.07
N ASP A 361 -12.14 -0.28 -29.78
CA ASP A 361 -12.45 -0.91 -31.06
C ASP A 361 -11.58 -0.32 -32.17
N THR A 362 -11.05 -1.20 -33.01
CA THR A 362 -10.12 -0.89 -34.10
C THR A 362 -10.56 -1.63 -35.37
N GLN A 363 -9.93 -1.33 -36.50
CA GLN A 363 -10.21 -2.05 -37.76
C GLN A 363 -9.84 -3.54 -37.68
N GLU A 364 -8.86 -3.91 -36.86
CA GLU A 364 -8.44 -5.30 -36.64
C GLU A 364 -9.39 -6.07 -35.71
N GLY A 365 -10.27 -5.38 -34.97
CA GLY A 365 -11.12 -5.94 -33.92
C GLY A 365 -11.02 -5.13 -32.62
N ARG A 366 -11.33 -5.74 -31.47
CA ARG A 366 -11.34 -5.07 -30.16
C ARG A 366 -10.02 -5.26 -29.41
N ARG A 367 -9.32 -4.17 -29.07
CA ARG A 367 -8.16 -4.22 -28.17
C ARG A 367 -8.63 -4.12 -26.72
N CYS A 368 -8.10 -5.00 -25.87
CA CYS A 368 -8.40 -5.12 -24.46
C CYS A 368 -7.12 -4.87 -23.68
N LEU A 369 -7.21 -3.98 -22.70
CA LEU A 369 -6.09 -3.58 -21.87
C LEU A 369 -6.32 -4.04 -20.44
N ALA A 370 -5.31 -4.71 -19.89
CA ALA A 370 -5.18 -4.95 -18.46
C ALA A 370 -3.86 -4.34 -17.99
N LEU A 371 -3.92 -3.50 -16.96
CA LEU A 371 -2.74 -2.92 -16.34
C LEU A 371 -2.83 -3.16 -14.83
N VAL A 372 -1.75 -3.71 -14.30
CA VAL A 372 -1.56 -3.91 -12.87
C VAL A 372 -0.37 -3.07 -12.43
N GLU A 373 -0.58 -2.37 -11.33
CA GLU A 373 0.42 -1.56 -10.66
C GLU A 373 0.46 -2.01 -9.20
N THR A 374 1.62 -2.48 -8.77
CA THR A 374 1.82 -3.02 -7.42
C THR A 374 3.00 -2.33 -6.75
N PRO A 375 2.93 -1.99 -5.46
CA PRO A 375 4.11 -1.51 -4.73
C PRO A 375 5.26 -2.53 -4.82
N THR A 376 6.47 -2.07 -5.14
CA THR A 376 7.67 -2.90 -5.29
C THR A 376 7.92 -3.68 -3.99
N GLY A 377 8.29 -4.96 -4.14
CA GLY A 377 8.47 -5.89 -3.01
C GLY A 377 7.20 -6.67 -2.64
N LEU A 378 6.02 -6.27 -3.12
CA LEU A 378 4.88 -7.17 -3.23
C LEU A 378 4.99 -7.87 -4.56
N VAL A 379 5.37 -9.16 -4.57
CA VAL A 379 5.63 -9.90 -5.81
C VAL A 379 4.41 -9.78 -6.74
N PRO A 380 4.48 -9.05 -7.86
CA PRO A 380 3.46 -9.13 -8.89
C PRO A 380 3.63 -10.49 -9.53
N THR A 381 2.91 -11.48 -9.03
CA THR A 381 2.89 -12.78 -9.69
C THR A 381 2.06 -12.63 -10.97
N LEU A 382 2.38 -13.40 -12.02
CA LEU A 382 1.45 -13.54 -13.16
C LEU A 382 0.06 -13.98 -12.64
N LYS A 383 0.00 -14.76 -11.54
CA LYS A 383 -1.23 -15.08 -10.82
C LYS A 383 -1.99 -13.83 -10.34
N THR A 384 -1.31 -12.78 -9.86
CA THR A 384 -1.92 -11.48 -9.54
C THR A 384 -2.58 -10.88 -10.79
N LEU A 385 -1.93 -10.97 -11.96
CA LEU A 385 -2.54 -10.53 -13.22
C LEU A 385 -3.73 -11.40 -13.65
N LEU A 386 -3.56 -12.72 -13.62
CA LEU A 386 -4.59 -13.70 -13.96
C LEU A 386 -5.77 -13.65 -12.99
N MET A 387 -5.57 -13.15 -11.76
CA MET A 387 -6.61 -12.92 -10.76
C MET A 387 -7.30 -11.56 -10.91
N ILE A 388 -6.68 -10.57 -11.53
CA ILE A 388 -7.31 -9.26 -11.74
C ILE A 388 -8.05 -9.24 -13.08
N ASP A 389 -7.51 -9.96 -14.07
CA ASP A 389 -8.04 -10.03 -15.43
C ASP A 389 -9.10 -11.14 -15.56
N PRO A 390 -10.40 -10.77 -15.71
CA PRO A 390 -11.49 -11.74 -15.70
C PRO A 390 -11.46 -12.70 -16.89
N MET A 391 -10.75 -12.36 -17.97
CA MET A 391 -10.60 -13.25 -19.13
C MET A 391 -9.78 -14.50 -18.80
N PHE A 392 -8.91 -14.43 -17.79
CA PHE A 392 -8.09 -15.57 -17.34
C PHE A 392 -8.68 -16.31 -16.14
N GLN A 393 -9.56 -15.67 -15.36
CA GLN A 393 -10.18 -16.30 -14.18
C GLN A 393 -11.23 -17.36 -14.50
N ARG A 394 -11.79 -17.38 -15.72
CA ARG A 394 -12.95 -18.21 -16.06
C ARG A 394 -12.72 -19.02 -17.32
N GLY A 395 -11.75 -19.93 -17.25
CA GLY A 395 -11.80 -21.13 -18.08
C GLY A 395 -12.97 -21.99 -17.59
N ARG A 396 -13.97 -22.24 -18.45
CA ARG A 396 -14.98 -23.28 -18.19
C ARG A 396 -14.25 -24.60 -17.98
N GLN A 397 -14.59 -25.33 -16.92
CA GLN A 397 -14.45 -26.79 -16.95
C GLN A 397 -15.50 -27.28 -17.96
N TYR A 398 -15.10 -27.53 -19.20
CA TYR A 398 -15.87 -28.41 -20.07
C TYR A 398 -15.65 -29.87 -19.59
N PRO A 399 -16.67 -30.73 -19.65
CA PRO A 399 -16.66 -32.09 -19.10
C PRO A 399 -15.55 -32.99 -19.65
#